data_AF-A0ABD0Y1U2-F1
#
_entry.id   AF-A0ABD0Y1U2-F1
#
_cell.length_a   1.000
_cell.length_b   1.000
_cell.length_c   1.000
_cell.angle_alpha   90.00
_cell.angle_beta   90.00
_cell.angle_gamma   90.00
#
_symmetry.space_group_name_H-M   'P 1'
#
loop_
_entity.id
_entity.type
_entity.pdbx_description
1 polymer ?
#
loop_
_entity_poly.entity_id
_entity_poly.type
_entity_poly.pdbx_seq_one_letter_code
_entity_poly.pdbx_strand_id
1 'polypeptide(L)'
;MKNYENYKVEVEKLSKELEGCKNRCVVLEDEIADIKGKWYPKLVNLIEIINNKFSEFFQTMRCVGVVELDKGTKEEEFENYGLSIKVKFRDEQKLQQLDSCVQSGGERALTTAVFMLSLQGITNVPFRCVDEINQGMDEFNERRVYELLTNSVSQLDTAQYFLLTPKVRPTFYLEL
;
A
#
# COMPACT_ATOMS: atom_id res chain seq x y z
N MET A 1 56.09 -33.77 12.40
CA MET A 1 55.97 -33.53 10.95
C MET A 1 54.62 -34.01 10.41
N LYS A 2 54.21 -35.27 10.58
CA LYS A 2 52.88 -35.79 10.11
C LYS A 2 51.66 -34.93 10.44
N ASN A 3 51.58 -34.35 11.65
CA ASN A 3 50.44 -33.48 12.00
C ASN A 3 50.43 -32.19 11.17
N TYR A 4 51.58 -31.60 10.84
CA TYR A 4 51.66 -30.35 10.07
C TYR A 4 51.22 -30.55 8.61
N GLU A 5 51.62 -31.66 7.99
CA GLU A 5 51.11 -32.06 6.66
C GLU A 5 49.59 -32.23 6.67
N ASN A 6 49.04 -32.93 7.67
CA ASN A 6 47.60 -33.15 7.79
C ASN A 6 46.83 -31.84 7.96
N TYR A 7 47.31 -30.93 8.82
CA TYR A 7 46.72 -29.60 9.00
C TYR A 7 46.73 -28.78 7.70
N LYS A 8 47.81 -28.88 6.91
CA LYS A 8 47.92 -28.15 5.63
C LYS A 8 46.88 -28.64 4.62
N VAL A 9 46.71 -29.96 4.50
CA VAL A 9 45.69 -30.58 3.63
C VAL A 9 44.27 -30.20 4.09
N GLU A 10 44.03 -30.15 5.40
CA GLU A 10 42.72 -29.80 5.95
C GLU A 10 42.37 -28.32 5.72
N VAL A 11 43.34 -27.41 5.90
CA VAL A 11 43.19 -25.98 5.56
C VAL A 11 42.91 -25.80 4.06
N GLU A 12 43.59 -26.53 3.19
CA GLU A 12 43.42 -26.47 1.74
C GLU A 12 42.06 -27.03 1.28
N LYS A 13 41.54 -28.03 1.99
CA LYS A 13 40.18 -28.53 1.78
C LYS A 13 39.13 -27.50 2.22
N LEU A 14 39.28 -26.93 3.43
CA LEU A 14 38.39 -25.91 3.98
C LEU A 14 38.39 -24.63 3.13
N SER A 15 39.55 -24.21 2.60
CA SER A 15 39.63 -23.02 1.73
C SER A 15 38.88 -23.25 0.42
N LYS A 16 38.99 -24.45 -0.17
CA LYS A 16 38.26 -24.83 -1.38
C LYS A 16 36.75 -24.93 -1.16
N GLU A 17 36.33 -25.47 -0.01
CA GLU A 17 34.92 -25.48 0.40
C GLU A 17 34.38 -24.06 0.60
N LEU A 18 35.17 -23.18 1.24
CA LEU A 18 34.82 -21.77 1.44
C LEU A 18 34.69 -21.04 0.11
N GLU A 19 35.61 -21.27 -0.84
CA GLU A 19 35.57 -20.67 -2.17
C GLU A 19 34.34 -21.16 -2.97
N GLY A 20 34.03 -22.46 -2.91
CA GLY A 20 32.81 -23.01 -3.48
C GLY A 20 31.54 -22.41 -2.86
N CYS A 21 31.53 -22.20 -1.55
CA CYS A 21 30.42 -21.57 -0.83
C CYS A 21 30.24 -20.10 -1.25
N LYS A 22 31.34 -19.33 -1.32
CA LYS A 22 31.31 -17.93 -1.79
C LYS A 22 30.77 -17.82 -3.21
N ASN A 23 31.22 -18.68 -4.12
CA ASN A 23 30.72 -18.68 -5.50
C ASN A 23 29.21 -18.98 -5.54
N ARG A 24 28.72 -19.89 -4.70
CA ARG A 24 27.27 -20.14 -4.57
C ARG A 24 26.51 -18.95 -4.02
N CYS A 25 27.06 -18.23 -3.04
CA CYS A 25 26.45 -17.00 -2.52
C CYS A 25 26.29 -15.95 -3.64
N VAL A 26 27.34 -15.73 -4.44
CA VAL A 26 27.29 -14.77 -5.55
C VAL A 26 26.22 -15.15 -6.57
N VAL A 27 26.15 -16.44 -6.97
CA VAL A 27 25.11 -16.90 -7.90
C VAL A 27 23.70 -16.69 -7.34
N LEU A 28 23.49 -16.95 -6.05
CA LEU A 28 22.20 -16.72 -5.39
C LEU A 28 21.85 -15.23 -5.29
N GLU A 29 22.83 -14.37 -5.02
CA GLU A 29 22.66 -12.91 -5.00
C GLU A 29 22.23 -12.39 -6.38
N ASP A 30 22.85 -12.88 -7.46
CA ASP A 30 22.48 -12.55 -8.84
C ASP A 30 21.06 -13.02 -9.17
N GLU A 31 20.69 -14.24 -8.78
CA GLU A 31 19.33 -14.76 -8.96
C GLU A 31 18.28 -13.93 -8.21
N ILE A 32 18.58 -13.53 -6.96
CA ILE A 32 17.71 -12.66 -6.16
C ILE A 32 17.56 -11.29 -6.85
N ALA A 33 18.65 -10.71 -7.35
CA ALA A 33 18.63 -9.44 -8.06
C ALA A 33 17.79 -9.51 -9.34
N ASP A 34 17.94 -10.58 -10.12
CA ASP A 34 17.17 -10.83 -11.34
C ASP A 34 15.67 -10.99 -11.07
N ILE A 35 15.32 -11.70 -10.01
CA ILE A 35 13.91 -11.84 -9.59
C ILE A 35 13.38 -10.47 -9.13
N LYS A 36 14.12 -9.75 -8.28
CA LYS A 36 13.77 -8.40 -7.79
C LYS A 36 13.53 -7.45 -8.96
N GLY A 37 14.39 -7.45 -9.97
CA GLY A 37 14.28 -6.61 -11.16
C GLY A 37 12.98 -6.80 -11.95
N LYS A 38 12.34 -7.98 -11.87
CA LYS A 38 11.09 -8.28 -12.61
C LYS A 38 9.83 -7.81 -11.89
N TRP A 39 9.74 -7.99 -10.57
CA TRP A 39 8.51 -7.69 -9.81
C TRP A 39 8.55 -6.32 -9.15
N TYR A 40 9.71 -5.85 -8.69
CA TYR A 40 9.83 -4.62 -7.90
C TYR A 40 9.35 -3.38 -8.66
N PRO A 41 9.73 -3.15 -9.95
CA PRO A 41 9.21 -2.01 -10.71
C PRO A 41 7.69 -2.05 -10.89
N LYS A 42 7.11 -3.25 -11.02
CA LYS A 42 5.65 -3.43 -11.15
C LYS A 42 4.95 -3.07 -9.84
N LEU A 43 5.51 -3.48 -8.71
CA LEU A 43 4.97 -3.12 -7.39
C LEU A 43 5.02 -1.60 -7.18
N VAL A 44 6.16 -0.96 -7.44
CA VAL A 44 6.31 0.49 -7.27
C VAL A 44 5.31 1.25 -8.14
N ASN A 45 5.15 0.86 -9.40
CA ASN A 45 4.16 1.48 -10.29
C ASN A 45 2.72 1.32 -9.77
N LEU A 46 2.34 0.12 -9.29
CA LEU A 46 1.03 -0.09 -8.69
C LEU A 46 0.80 0.82 -7.48
N ILE A 47 1.79 0.93 -6.59
CA ILE A 47 1.69 1.80 -5.41
C ILE A 47 1.62 3.27 -5.82
N GLU A 48 2.34 3.68 -6.85
CA GLU A 48 2.28 5.05 -7.39
C GLU A 48 0.89 5.38 -7.95
N ILE A 49 0.26 4.47 -8.70
CA ILE A 49 -1.11 4.64 -9.19
C ILE A 49 -2.09 4.78 -8.02
N ILE A 50 -1.98 3.91 -7.01
CA ILE A 50 -2.82 3.96 -5.80
C ILE A 50 -2.61 5.27 -5.06
N ASN A 51 -1.35 5.69 -4.87
CA ASN A 51 -1.00 6.91 -4.16
C ASN A 51 -1.54 8.14 -4.88
N ASN A 52 -1.39 8.22 -6.21
CA ASN A 52 -1.91 9.34 -7.00
C ASN A 52 -3.42 9.50 -6.81
N LYS A 53 -4.18 8.40 -6.88
CA LYS A 53 -5.63 8.42 -6.65
C LYS A 53 -6.00 8.75 -5.20
N PHE A 54 -5.28 8.17 -4.25
CA PHE A 54 -5.49 8.43 -2.83
C PHE A 54 -5.23 9.91 -2.49
N SER A 55 -4.13 10.48 -2.96
CA SER A 55 -3.79 11.89 -2.78
C SER A 55 -4.81 12.81 -3.45
N GLU A 56 -5.27 12.50 -4.67
CA GLU A 56 -6.32 13.25 -5.39
C GLU A 56 -7.63 13.32 -4.57
N PHE A 57 -8.06 12.19 -4.02
CA PHE A 57 -9.25 12.12 -3.16
C PHE A 57 -9.07 12.92 -1.86
N PHE A 58 -7.91 12.80 -1.19
CA PHE A 58 -7.60 13.56 0.02
C PHE A 58 -7.56 15.07 -0.23
N GLN A 59 -6.98 15.50 -1.35
CA GLN A 59 -6.93 16.91 -1.74
C GLN A 59 -8.33 17.52 -1.94
N THR A 60 -9.27 16.75 -2.51
CA THR A 60 -10.67 17.17 -2.68
C THR A 60 -11.33 17.50 -1.33
N MET A 61 -10.91 16.82 -0.26
CA MET A 61 -11.35 17.04 1.12
C MET A 61 -10.50 18.08 1.87
N ARG A 62 -9.58 18.80 1.19
CA ARG A 62 -8.61 19.73 1.80
C ARG A 62 -7.71 19.06 2.85
N CYS A 63 -7.48 17.76 2.70
CA CYS A 63 -6.59 16.97 3.53
C CYS A 63 -5.41 16.47 2.70
N VAL A 64 -4.38 15.94 3.36
CA VAL A 64 -3.25 15.31 2.68
C VAL A 64 -3.20 13.83 3.04
N GLY A 65 -3.11 12.98 2.03
CA GLY A 65 -2.97 11.54 2.17
C GLY A 65 -1.87 11.03 1.26
N VAL A 66 -1.00 10.18 1.79
CA VAL A 66 0.11 9.53 1.08
C VAL A 66 0.11 8.04 1.38
N VAL A 67 0.29 7.23 0.34
CA VAL A 67 0.54 5.80 0.42
C VAL A 67 1.93 5.53 -0.13
N GLU A 68 2.79 4.88 0.65
CA GLU A 68 4.16 4.56 0.27
C GLU A 68 4.51 3.12 0.63
N LEU A 69 5.52 2.58 -0.07
CA LEU A 69 6.11 1.30 0.27
C LEU A 69 7.10 1.51 1.42
N ASP A 70 6.80 0.94 2.57
CA ASP A 70 7.75 0.80 3.67
C ASP A 70 8.55 -0.48 3.46
N LYS A 71 9.87 -0.39 3.50
CA LYS A 71 10.80 -1.51 3.35
C LYS A 71 11.46 -1.91 4.68
N GLY A 72 11.10 -1.25 5.78
CA GLY A 72 11.80 -1.37 7.05
C GLY A 72 13.20 -0.76 7.01
N THR A 73 14.13 -1.31 7.80
CA THR A 73 15.47 -0.73 7.98
C THR A 73 16.44 -1.11 6.85
N LYS A 74 16.25 -2.28 6.22
CA LYS A 74 17.08 -2.75 5.12
C LYS A 74 16.22 -3.22 3.96
N GLU A 75 16.63 -2.89 2.74
CA GLU A 75 15.86 -3.27 1.55
C GLU A 75 15.78 -4.78 1.28
N GLU A 76 16.67 -5.56 1.88
CA GLU A 76 16.75 -7.02 1.73
C GLU A 76 15.81 -7.77 2.68
N GLU A 77 15.27 -7.08 3.70
CA GLU A 77 14.35 -7.65 4.69
C GLU A 77 12.92 -7.63 4.13
N PHE A 78 12.67 -8.46 3.11
CA PHE A 78 11.36 -8.53 2.43
C PHE A 78 10.19 -8.86 3.37
N GLU A 79 10.45 -9.49 4.51
CA GLU A 79 9.47 -9.73 5.57
C GLU A 79 8.93 -8.45 6.21
N ASN A 80 9.70 -7.35 6.15
CA ASN A 80 9.33 -6.05 6.69
C ASN A 80 8.63 -5.15 5.65
N TYR A 81 8.42 -5.63 4.43
CA TYR A 81 7.77 -4.84 3.40
C TYR A 81 6.29 -4.65 3.74
N GLY A 82 5.84 -3.40 3.74
CA GLY A 82 4.47 -3.04 4.07
C GLY A 82 4.03 -1.77 3.34
N LEU A 83 2.72 -1.50 3.36
CA LEU A 83 2.20 -0.22 2.92
C LEU A 83 2.11 0.71 4.12
N SER A 84 2.78 1.86 4.05
CA SER A 84 2.59 2.93 5.02
C SER A 84 1.59 3.92 4.46
N ILE A 85 0.43 4.03 5.15
CA ILE A 85 -0.60 5.02 4.84
C ILE A 85 -0.42 6.16 5.84
N LYS A 86 -0.17 7.35 5.33
CA LYS A 86 0.02 8.56 6.13
C LYS A 86 -1.03 9.60 5.76
N VAL A 87 -1.59 10.24 6.78
CA VAL A 87 -2.66 11.23 6.62
C VAL A 87 -2.42 12.47 7.47
N LYS A 88 -2.95 13.59 7.00
CA LYS A 88 -2.97 14.88 7.68
C LYS A 88 -4.31 15.55 7.40
N PHE A 89 -5.09 15.76 8.45
CA PHE A 89 -6.45 16.32 8.36
C PHE A 89 -6.50 17.84 8.61
N ARG A 90 -5.48 18.40 9.27
CA ARG A 90 -5.40 19.83 9.62
C ARG A 90 -4.05 20.39 9.26
N ASP A 91 -3.99 21.65 8.85
CA ASP A 91 -2.75 22.29 8.40
C ASP A 91 -1.68 22.37 9.49
N GLU A 92 -2.07 22.51 10.76
CA GLU A 92 -1.13 22.56 11.88
C GLU A 92 -0.57 21.19 12.28
N GLN A 93 -1.18 20.10 11.80
CA GLN A 93 -0.73 18.74 12.10
C GLN A 93 0.40 18.30 11.16
N LYS A 94 1.23 17.37 11.65
CA LYS A 94 2.23 16.71 10.81
C LYS A 94 1.58 15.55 10.05
N LEU A 95 2.17 15.20 8.92
CA LEU A 95 1.81 13.96 8.22
C LEU A 95 2.22 12.78 9.10
N GLN A 96 1.23 12.00 9.54
CA GLN A 96 1.44 10.88 10.46
C GLN A 96 0.89 9.60 9.86
N GLN A 97 1.56 8.48 10.17
CA GLN A 97 1.06 7.16 9.81
C GLN A 97 -0.28 6.92 10.50
N LEU A 98 -1.18 6.23 9.81
CA LEU A 98 -2.46 5.81 10.36
C LEU A 98 -2.20 4.87 11.54
N ASP A 99 -2.48 5.35 12.75
CA ASP A 99 -2.29 4.63 14.00
C ASP A 99 -3.53 4.80 14.87
N SER A 100 -4.00 3.68 15.42
CA SER A 100 -5.13 3.59 16.33
C SER A 100 -5.12 4.61 17.49
N CYS A 101 -3.95 5.09 17.90
CA CYS A 101 -3.79 6.02 19.02
C CYS A 101 -3.84 7.52 18.64
N VAL A 102 -3.68 7.87 17.37
CA VAL A 102 -3.45 9.27 16.95
C VAL A 102 -4.67 9.88 16.28
N GLN A 103 -5.40 9.11 15.47
CA GLN A 103 -6.56 9.60 14.73
C GLN A 103 -7.89 9.23 15.40
N SER A 104 -8.90 10.08 15.20
CA SER A 104 -10.26 9.79 15.65
C SER A 104 -10.87 8.59 14.91
N GLY A 105 -11.89 7.95 15.50
CA GLY A 105 -12.60 6.83 14.86
C GLY A 105 -13.16 7.18 13.48
N GLY A 106 -13.67 8.40 13.31
CA GLY A 106 -14.18 8.90 12.03
C GLY A 106 -13.09 9.15 10.99
N GLU A 107 -11.96 9.73 11.38
CA GLU A 107 -10.80 9.93 10.48
C GLU A 107 -10.21 8.60 10.00
N ARG A 108 -10.19 7.58 10.87
CA ARG A 108 -9.76 6.22 10.52
C ARG A 108 -10.73 5.56 9.54
N ALA A 109 -12.03 5.66 9.78
CA ALA A 109 -13.05 5.15 8.88
C ALA A 109 -12.98 5.85 7.50
N LEU A 110 -12.85 7.17 7.49
CA LEU A 110 -12.69 7.97 6.27
C LEU A 110 -11.43 7.56 5.49
N THR A 111 -10.28 7.48 6.16
CA THR A 111 -9.02 7.07 5.52
C THR A 111 -9.14 5.70 4.89
N THR A 112 -9.74 4.76 5.61
CA THR A 112 -9.94 3.39 5.14
C THR A 112 -10.87 3.36 3.93
N ALA A 113 -11.99 4.08 3.97
CA ALA A 113 -12.92 4.17 2.84
C ALA A 113 -12.26 4.77 1.60
N VAL A 114 -11.50 5.85 1.75
CA VAL A 114 -10.80 6.52 0.64
C VAL A 114 -9.68 5.64 0.06
N PHE A 115 -8.96 4.89 0.91
CA PHE A 115 -8.00 3.90 0.45
C PHE A 115 -8.67 2.78 -0.35
N MET A 116 -9.81 2.26 0.12
CA MET A 116 -10.57 1.24 -0.61
C MET A 116 -11.07 1.77 -1.96
N LEU A 117 -11.48 3.05 -2.04
CA LEU A 117 -11.85 3.70 -3.28
C LEU A 117 -10.65 3.86 -4.24
N SER A 118 -9.46 4.23 -3.74
CA SER A 118 -8.28 4.38 -4.61
C SER A 118 -7.81 3.05 -5.22
N LEU A 119 -8.06 1.92 -4.54
CA LEU A 119 -7.83 0.58 -5.07
C LEU A 119 -8.79 0.18 -6.20
N GLN A 120 -9.94 0.86 -6.34
CA GLN A 120 -10.91 0.49 -7.38
C GLN A 120 -10.37 0.80 -8.78
N GLY A 121 -9.57 1.86 -8.94
CA GLY A 121 -9.00 2.24 -10.24
C GLY A 121 -8.04 1.23 -10.85
N ILE A 122 -7.44 0.35 -10.04
CA ILE A 122 -6.51 -0.69 -10.51
C ILE A 122 -7.18 -2.05 -10.71
N THR A 123 -8.42 -2.20 -10.26
CA THR A 123 -9.16 -3.47 -10.38
C THR A 123 -10.14 -3.37 -11.54
N ASN A 124 -10.09 -4.33 -12.48
CA ASN A 124 -11.12 -4.44 -13.51
C ASN A 124 -12.08 -5.57 -13.11
N VAL A 125 -13.30 -5.20 -12.73
CA VAL A 125 -14.34 -6.13 -12.31
C VAL A 125 -15.67 -5.72 -12.93
N PRO A 126 -16.58 -6.66 -13.27
CA PRO A 126 -17.85 -6.33 -13.90
C PRO A 126 -18.82 -5.59 -12.98
N PHE A 127 -18.77 -5.84 -11.67
CA PHE A 127 -19.58 -5.15 -10.68
C PHE A 127 -18.86 -5.04 -9.33
N ARG A 128 -19.31 -4.09 -8.49
CA ARG A 128 -18.83 -3.87 -7.13
C ARG A 128 -20.00 -3.72 -6.17
N CYS A 129 -19.92 -4.42 -5.04
CA CYS A 129 -20.87 -4.27 -3.94
C CYS A 129 -20.15 -3.55 -2.79
N VAL A 130 -20.72 -2.45 -2.34
CA VAL A 130 -20.20 -1.61 -1.27
C VAL A 130 -21.27 -1.54 -0.19
N ASP A 131 -20.96 -2.03 1.01
CA ASP A 131 -21.90 -2.06 2.14
C ASP A 131 -21.36 -1.22 3.30
N GLU A 132 -22.22 -0.39 3.87
CA GLU A 132 -21.97 0.48 5.04
C GLU A 132 -20.65 1.27 5.02
N ILE A 133 -20.12 1.59 3.83
CA ILE A 133 -18.80 2.26 3.68
C ILE A 133 -18.73 3.63 4.36
N ASN A 134 -19.87 4.28 4.57
CA ASN A 134 -19.99 5.58 5.21
C ASN A 134 -20.28 5.49 6.73
N GLN A 135 -20.26 4.31 7.35
CA GLN A 135 -20.53 4.17 8.78
C GLN A 135 -19.32 4.56 9.65
N GLY A 136 -19.56 5.03 10.87
CA GLY A 136 -18.50 5.42 11.82
C GLY A 136 -17.89 6.80 11.58
N MET A 137 -18.46 7.59 10.66
CA MET A 137 -18.06 8.96 10.33
C MET A 137 -19.13 9.98 10.78
N ASP A 138 -18.74 11.25 10.85
CA ASP A 138 -19.68 12.37 11.01
C ASP A 138 -20.35 12.71 9.66
N GLU A 139 -21.40 13.53 9.71
CA GLU A 139 -22.18 13.90 8.52
C GLU A 139 -21.33 14.56 7.42
N PHE A 140 -20.31 15.33 7.80
CA PHE A 140 -19.44 16.00 6.85
C PHE A 140 -18.59 14.99 6.06
N ASN A 141 -17.94 14.05 6.75
CA ASN A 141 -17.09 13.05 6.09
C ASN A 141 -17.93 12.00 5.34
N GLU A 142 -19.11 11.63 5.84
CA GLU A 142 -20.07 10.77 5.14
C GLU A 142 -20.41 11.32 3.75
N ARG A 143 -20.72 12.62 3.67
CA ARG A 143 -21.04 13.29 2.41
C ARG A 143 -19.86 13.27 1.44
N ARG A 144 -18.64 13.51 1.92
CA ARG A 144 -17.43 13.51 1.08
C ARG A 144 -17.14 12.14 0.48
N VAL A 145 -17.24 11.06 1.26
CA VAL A 145 -17.07 9.69 0.75
C VAL A 145 -18.11 9.38 -0.32
N TYR A 146 -19.35 9.79 -0.11
CA TYR A 146 -20.43 9.60 -1.08
C TYR A 146 -20.20 10.37 -2.38
N GLU A 147 -19.79 11.65 -2.29
CA GLU A 147 -19.42 12.47 -3.46
C GLU A 147 -18.26 11.84 -4.24
N LEU A 148 -17.22 11.35 -3.56
CA LEU A 148 -16.10 10.65 -4.18
C LEU A 148 -16.53 9.36 -4.88
N LEU A 149 -17.40 8.57 -4.25
CA LEU A 149 -17.95 7.36 -4.84
C LEU A 149 -18.78 7.70 -6.08
N THR A 150 -19.70 8.65 -5.98
CA THR A 150 -20.57 9.06 -7.10
C THR A 150 -19.77 9.59 -8.28
N ASN A 151 -18.75 10.42 -8.03
CA ASN A 151 -17.84 10.91 -9.05
C ASN A 151 -17.04 9.78 -9.71
N SER A 152 -16.63 8.78 -8.93
CA SER A 152 -15.91 7.62 -9.45
C SER A 152 -16.78 6.73 -10.33
N VAL A 153 -18.07 6.58 -10.00
CA VAL A 153 -19.06 5.79 -10.78
C VAL A 153 -19.58 6.53 -12.01
N SER A 154 -19.54 7.86 -11.99
CA SER A 154 -20.02 8.69 -13.10
C SER A 154 -19.05 8.77 -14.28
N GLN A 155 -17.87 8.15 -14.17
CA GLN A 155 -16.89 8.09 -15.25
C GLN A 155 -17.32 7.06 -16.31
N LEU A 156 -16.98 7.33 -17.58
CA LEU A 156 -17.22 6.39 -18.67
C LEU A 156 -16.38 5.11 -18.44
N ASP A 157 -16.96 3.94 -18.73
CA ASP A 157 -16.32 2.61 -18.62
C ASP A 157 -16.09 2.07 -17.20
N THR A 158 -16.90 2.48 -16.23
CA THR A 158 -16.83 1.96 -14.85
C THR A 158 -17.75 0.75 -14.64
N ALA A 159 -17.34 -0.17 -13.76
CA ALA A 159 -18.14 -1.31 -13.30
C ALA A 159 -19.51 -0.88 -12.77
N GLN A 160 -20.49 -1.80 -12.72
CA GLN A 160 -21.77 -1.55 -12.05
C GLN A 160 -21.58 -1.49 -10.52
N TYR A 161 -22.11 -0.46 -9.84
CA TYR A 161 -22.01 -0.32 -8.39
C TYR A 161 -23.34 -0.63 -7.69
N PHE A 162 -23.28 -1.49 -6.67
CA PHE A 162 -24.34 -1.72 -5.71
C PHE A 162 -23.90 -1.10 -4.38
N LEU A 163 -24.56 0.00 -3.97
CA LEU A 163 -24.32 0.63 -2.68
C LEU A 163 -25.46 0.26 -1.72
N LEU A 164 -25.10 -0.40 -0.63
CA LEU A 164 -25.99 -0.76 0.47
C LEU A 164 -25.65 0.15 1.65
N THR A 165 -26.59 1.01 2.03
CA THR A 165 -26.43 1.86 3.21
C THR A 165 -27.79 2.22 3.79
N PRO A 166 -27.96 2.14 5.12
CA PRO A 166 -29.18 2.62 5.77
C PRO A 166 -29.26 4.16 5.78
N LYS A 167 -28.14 4.86 5.49
CA LYS A 167 -28.02 6.32 5.52
C LYS A 167 -28.06 6.90 4.11
N VAL A 168 -29.24 6.96 3.51
CA VAL A 168 -29.49 7.73 2.28
C VAL A 168 -30.20 9.02 2.67
N ARG A 169 -29.45 10.12 2.84
CA ARG A 169 -30.05 11.39 3.29
C ARG A 169 -30.87 12.05 2.15
N PRO A 170 -32.05 12.64 2.43
CA PRO A 170 -32.94 13.16 1.38
C PRO A 170 -32.40 14.36 0.58
N THR A 171 -31.31 15.00 1.00
CA THR A 171 -30.78 16.20 0.35
C THR A 171 -29.98 15.92 -0.93
N PHE A 172 -29.87 14.65 -1.36
CA PHE A 172 -29.15 14.25 -2.57
C PHE A 172 -29.92 14.50 -3.88
N TYR A 173 -31.17 15.02 -3.84
CA TYR A 173 -32.02 15.20 -5.03
C TYR A 173 -31.97 16.59 -5.68
N LEU A 174 -31.16 17.54 -5.21
CA LEU A 174 -31.29 18.96 -5.65
C LEU A 174 -30.23 19.50 -6.61
N GLU A 175 -29.23 18.73 -7.04
CA GLU A 175 -28.27 19.18 -8.06
C GLU A 175 -27.91 18.08 -9.09
N LEU A 176 -28.94 17.51 -9.71
CA LEU A 176 -28.84 16.86 -11.02
C LEU A 176 -29.59 17.69 -12.07
#